data_AF-A0AAV2LJC6-F1
#
_entry.id   AF-A0AAV2LJC6-F1
#
_cell.length_a   1.000
_cell.length_b   1.000
_cell.length_c   1.000
_cell.angle_alpha   90.00
_cell.angle_beta   90.00
_cell.angle_gamma   90.00
#
_symmetry.space_group_name_H-M   'P 1'
#
loop_
_entity.id
_entity.type
_entity.pdbx_description
1 polymer ?
#
loop_
_entity_poly.entity_id
_entity_poly.type
_entity_poly.pdbx_seq_one_letter_code
_entity_poly.pdbx_strand_id
1 'polypeptide(L)'
;MIVDFRKSTVPPPPPSVMDSPITSVESFRFLGTTITQDLKWEPTISSLIKKAQQRMYFLRQLRKAKLQFYTAIIESILPSSITSSITSSITSSITVWFAGATVRDKQRLQCIVRSAEEVIGRSLPSLQDLYVARARGRAGRITADPCHPAHGLFQSLPSGRRQRSIRTRTSRHKNSFFPSAVGLLNTS
;
A
#
# COMPACT_ATOMS: atom_id res chain seq x y z
N MET A 1 5.56 -17.84 6.87
CA MET A 1 5.18 -16.79 7.82
C MET A 1 3.94 -17.27 8.55
N ILE A 2 4.01 -17.42 9.87
CA ILE A 2 2.85 -17.78 10.69
C ILE A 2 2.37 -16.50 11.37
N VAL A 3 1.11 -16.14 11.15
CA VAL A 3 0.46 -15.02 11.84
C VAL A 3 -0.53 -15.60 12.83
N ASP A 4 -0.22 -15.47 14.12
CA ASP A 4 -1.09 -15.94 15.17
C ASP A 4 -2.17 -14.89 15.48
N PHE A 5 -3.43 -15.28 15.30
CA PHE A 5 -4.59 -14.46 15.63
C PHE A 5 -5.25 -14.86 16.96
N ARG A 6 -4.65 -15.81 17.71
CA ARG A 6 -5.17 -16.26 18.99
C ARG A 6 -5.18 -15.12 20.01
N LYS A 7 -6.18 -15.17 20.88
CA LYS A 7 -6.40 -14.20 21.98
C LYS A 7 -5.63 -14.56 23.26
N SER A 8 -4.96 -15.70 23.28
CA SER A 8 -4.20 -16.16 24.44
C SER A 8 -3.00 -15.24 24.64
N THR A 9 -2.83 -14.71 25.85
CA THR A 9 -1.64 -13.99 26.28
C THR A 9 -0.44 -14.93 26.52
N VAL A 10 -0.67 -16.25 26.52
CA VAL A 10 0.40 -17.23 26.65
C VAL A 10 1.22 -17.23 25.37
N PRO A 11 2.55 -16.96 25.44
CA PRO A 11 3.43 -17.06 24.29
C PRO A 11 3.33 -18.46 23.67
N PRO A 12 3.11 -18.58 22.36
CA PRO A 12 3.09 -19.89 21.72
C PRO A 12 4.47 -20.55 21.86
N PRO A 13 4.54 -21.88 21.98
CA PRO A 13 5.81 -22.58 21.85
C PRO A 13 6.48 -22.20 20.52
N PRO A 14 7.81 -22.05 20.50
CA PRO A 14 8.52 -21.62 19.30
C PRO A 14 8.20 -22.58 18.15
N PRO A 15 7.77 -22.07 16.98
CA PRO A 15 7.42 -22.93 15.87
C PRO A 15 8.67 -23.70 15.44
N SER A 16 8.58 -25.03 15.29
CA SER A 16 9.66 -25.86 14.77
C SER A 16 9.36 -26.32 13.35
N VAL A 17 10.38 -26.35 12.50
CA VAL A 17 10.35 -27.02 11.19
C VAL A 17 11.45 -28.08 11.25
N MET A 18 11.08 -29.35 11.08
CA MET A 18 12.00 -30.49 11.23
C MET A 18 12.81 -30.42 12.54
N ASP A 19 12.14 -30.23 13.67
CA ASP A 19 12.73 -30.16 15.02
C ASP A 19 13.75 -29.03 15.28
N SER A 20 13.92 -28.11 14.33
CA SER A 20 14.70 -26.89 14.51
C SER A 20 13.82 -25.72 14.96
N PRO A 21 14.13 -25.04 16.08
CA PRO A 21 13.36 -23.89 16.53
C PRO A 21 13.52 -22.71 15.56
N ILE A 22 12.39 -22.19 15.05
CA ILE A 22 12.38 -20.99 14.22
C ILE A 22 12.56 -19.76 15.12
N THR A 23 13.55 -18.93 14.80
CA THR A 23 13.78 -17.67 15.49
C THR A 23 12.64 -16.68 15.23
N SER A 24 12.05 -16.15 16.31
CA SER A 24 11.13 -15.03 16.22
C SER A 24 11.90 -13.76 15.89
N VAL A 25 11.51 -13.05 14.83
CA VAL A 25 12.15 -11.80 14.41
C VAL A 25 11.17 -10.65 14.61
N GLU A 26 11.64 -9.55 15.20
CA GLU A 26 10.83 -8.36 15.47
C GLU A 26 10.34 -7.67 14.19
N SER A 27 11.11 -7.74 13.10
CA SER A 27 10.70 -7.25 11.80
C SER A 27 11.26 -8.09 10.65
N PHE A 28 10.46 -8.24 9.59
CA PHE A 28 10.83 -9.02 8.42
C PHE A 28 10.51 -8.24 7.14
N ARG A 29 11.45 -8.23 6.19
CA ARG A 29 11.23 -7.59 4.89
C ARG A 29 10.69 -8.61 3.90
N PHE A 30 9.47 -8.38 3.42
CA PHE A 30 8.82 -9.20 2.39
C PHE A 30 8.43 -8.33 1.20
N LEU A 31 8.90 -8.68 0.00
CA LEU A 31 8.59 -7.99 -1.26
C LEU A 31 8.74 -6.45 -1.20
N GLY A 32 9.74 -5.98 -0.46
CA GLY A 32 10.02 -4.55 -0.28
C GLY A 32 9.17 -3.84 0.80
N THR A 33 8.29 -4.55 1.49
CA THR A 33 7.58 -4.07 2.70
C THR A 33 8.19 -4.65 3.96
N THR A 34 8.40 -3.82 4.98
CA THR A 34 8.84 -4.26 6.30
C THR A 34 7.61 -4.53 7.16
N ILE A 35 7.41 -5.79 7.52
CA ILE A 35 6.36 -6.25 8.42
C ILE A 35 6.98 -6.33 9.81
N THR A 36 6.50 -5.50 10.74
CA THR A 36 6.92 -5.56 12.16
C THR A 36 5.97 -6.45 12.97
N GLN A 37 6.44 -6.95 14.11
CA GLN A 37 5.64 -7.75 15.04
C GLN A 37 4.39 -7.00 15.53
N ASP A 38 4.50 -5.69 15.76
CA ASP A 38 3.39 -4.81 16.15
C ASP A 38 2.53 -4.35 14.95
N LEU A 39 2.88 -4.79 13.73
CA LEU A 39 2.28 -4.45 12.45
C LEU A 39 2.12 -2.92 12.27
N LYS A 40 3.11 -2.16 12.76
CA LYS A 40 3.25 -0.74 12.46
C LYS A 40 3.89 -0.55 11.10
N TRP A 41 3.34 0.39 10.35
CA TRP A 41 3.79 0.66 8.98
C TRP A 41 4.87 1.74 8.88
N GLU A 42 5.23 2.38 9.99
CA GLU A 42 6.23 3.46 10.03
C GLU A 42 7.57 3.07 9.39
N PRO A 43 8.18 1.89 9.65
CA PRO A 43 9.45 1.52 9.03
C PRO A 43 9.32 1.37 7.51
N THR A 44 8.21 0.78 7.06
CA THR A 44 7.89 0.68 5.62
C THR A 44 7.76 2.07 5.01
N ILE A 45 6.96 2.95 5.63
CA ILE A 45 6.71 4.31 5.12
C ILE A 45 7.99 5.14 5.13
N SER A 46 8.79 5.06 6.18
CA SER A 46 10.09 5.76 6.25
C SER A 46 11.05 5.28 5.16
N SER A 47 11.06 3.98 4.86
CA SER A 47 11.87 3.45 3.75
C SER A 47 11.38 3.94 2.38
N LEU A 48 10.06 4.05 2.19
CA LEU A 48 9.44 4.60 0.98
C LEU A 48 9.77 6.07 0.81
N ILE A 49 9.69 6.85 1.89
CA ILE A 49 10.05 8.27 1.93
C ILE A 49 11.51 8.46 1.49
N LYS A 50 12.45 7.71 2.07
CA LYS A 50 13.88 7.79 1.71
C LYS A 50 14.10 7.53 0.21
N LYS A 51 13.50 6.46 -0.33
CA LYS A 51 13.59 6.13 -1.76
C LYS A 51 12.98 7.21 -2.65
N ALA A 52 11.83 7.75 -2.26
CA ALA A 52 11.16 8.80 -3.00
C ALA A 52 11.98 10.11 -2.98
N GLN A 53 12.57 10.47 -1.83
CA GLN A 53 13.45 11.62 -1.69
C GLN A 53 14.71 11.50 -2.55
N GLN A 54 15.35 10.32 -2.59
CA GLN A 54 16.49 10.07 -3.48
C GLN A 54 16.13 10.31 -4.95
N ARG A 55 14.98 9.82 -5.41
CA ARG A 55 14.50 10.07 -6.77
C ARG A 55 14.20 11.54 -7.00
N MET A 56 13.52 12.20 -6.06
CA MET A 56 13.23 13.63 -6.12
C MET A 56 14.50 14.48 -6.22
N TYR A 57 15.59 14.09 -5.55
CA TYR A 57 16.87 14.76 -5.68
C TYR A 57 17.36 14.75 -7.14
N PHE A 58 17.38 13.58 -7.79
CA PHE A 58 17.76 13.49 -9.20
C PHE A 58 16.85 14.34 -10.09
N LEU A 59 15.53 14.33 -9.85
CA LEU A 59 14.60 15.16 -10.62
C LEU A 59 14.86 16.66 -10.49
N ARG A 60 15.20 17.13 -9.29
CA ARG A 60 15.59 18.52 -9.07
C ARG A 60 16.88 18.86 -9.81
N GLN A 61 17.87 17.99 -9.79
CA GLN A 61 19.13 18.22 -10.51
C GLN A 61 18.92 18.29 -12.01
N LEU A 62 18.07 17.42 -12.54
CA LEU A 62 17.76 17.41 -13.96
C LEU A 62 16.96 18.65 -14.40
N ARG A 63 16.02 19.12 -13.57
CA ARG A 63 15.34 20.40 -13.79
C ARG A 63 16.33 21.58 -13.83
N LYS A 64 17.33 21.59 -12.94
CA LYS A 64 18.37 22.64 -12.91
C LYS A 64 19.24 22.64 -14.16
N ALA A 65 19.50 21.48 -14.75
CA ALA A 65 20.34 21.35 -15.93
C ALA A 65 19.73 21.97 -17.21
N LYS A 66 18.50 22.52 -17.17
CA LYS A 66 17.81 23.23 -18.28
C LYS A 66 17.95 22.54 -19.64
N LEU A 67 18.02 21.20 -19.68
CA LEU A 67 18.14 20.48 -20.94
C LEU A 67 16.91 20.85 -21.79
N GLN A 68 17.10 21.44 -22.96
CA GLN A 68 15.98 21.90 -23.80
C GLN A 68 15.13 20.72 -24.32
N PHE A 69 15.68 19.50 -24.30
CA PHE A 69 14.98 18.24 -24.52
C PHE A 69 14.22 17.71 -23.29
N TYR A 70 14.42 18.32 -22.11
CA TYR A 70 13.85 17.85 -20.86
C TYR A 70 12.34 18.04 -20.85
N THR A 71 11.78 19.13 -21.38
CA THR A 71 10.33 19.33 -21.44
C THR A 71 9.66 18.31 -22.37
N ALA A 72 10.18 18.07 -23.57
CA ALA A 72 9.61 17.10 -24.51
C ALA A 72 9.72 15.63 -24.02
N ILE A 73 10.83 15.26 -23.37
CA ILE A 73 11.00 13.94 -22.74
C ILE A 73 10.17 13.84 -21.45
N ILE A 74 9.99 14.96 -20.71
CA ILE A 74 9.13 15.05 -19.54
C ILE A 74 7.65 14.87 -19.91
N GLU A 75 7.22 15.40 -21.05
CA GLU A 75 5.84 15.27 -21.50
C GLU A 75 5.53 13.90 -22.10
N SER A 76 6.51 13.26 -22.76
CA SER A 76 6.33 11.99 -23.47
C SER A 76 6.61 10.74 -22.62
N ILE A 77 7.62 10.75 -21.74
CA ILE A 77 8.12 9.55 -21.03
C ILE A 77 7.87 9.62 -19.52
N LEU A 78 7.78 10.81 -18.93
CA LEU A 78 7.67 11.02 -17.49
C LEU A 78 6.30 10.75 -16.85
N PRO A 79 5.15 11.05 -17.49
CA PRO A 79 3.85 10.84 -16.85
C PRO A 79 3.58 9.35 -16.70
N SER A 80 4.11 8.52 -17.60
CA SER A 80 4.10 7.07 -17.45
C SER A 80 5.22 6.62 -16.53
N SER A 81 6.47 7.05 -16.69
CA SER A 81 7.62 6.42 -16.00
C SER A 81 7.88 6.94 -14.57
N ILE A 82 7.67 8.22 -14.27
CA ILE A 82 7.89 8.79 -12.92
C ILE A 82 6.67 8.64 -12.05
N THR A 83 5.48 8.87 -12.60
CA THR A 83 4.24 8.44 -11.96
C THR A 83 4.34 6.94 -11.76
N SER A 84 4.60 6.10 -12.77
CA SER A 84 4.79 4.65 -12.53
C SER A 84 5.94 4.31 -11.58
N SER A 85 7.03 5.08 -11.44
CA SER A 85 8.09 4.74 -10.49
C SER A 85 7.75 5.13 -9.05
N ILE A 86 7.32 6.38 -8.82
CA ILE A 86 6.88 6.89 -7.51
C ILE A 86 5.61 6.17 -7.09
N THR A 87 4.63 6.08 -8.00
CA THR A 87 3.43 5.27 -7.87
C THR A 87 3.85 3.81 -7.68
N SER A 88 4.56 3.07 -8.54
CA SER A 88 4.83 1.63 -8.32
C SER A 88 5.49 1.30 -6.98
N SER A 89 6.45 2.11 -6.53
CA SER A 89 7.13 1.88 -5.24
C SER A 89 6.19 2.09 -4.06
N ILE A 90 5.36 3.13 -4.11
CA ILE A 90 4.31 3.35 -3.13
C ILE A 90 3.17 2.32 -3.29
N THR A 91 2.90 1.88 -4.51
CA THR A 91 1.62 1.31 -4.93
C THR A 91 1.59 -0.21 -4.98
N SER A 92 2.75 -0.88 -5.14
CA SER A 92 2.80 -2.34 -5.11
C SER A 92 2.20 -2.91 -3.82
N SER A 93 2.32 -2.16 -2.72
CA SER A 93 1.84 -2.55 -1.39
C SER A 93 0.91 -1.54 -0.73
N ILE A 94 0.52 -0.43 -1.39
CA ILE A 94 -0.34 0.61 -0.78
C ILE A 94 -1.63 0.03 -0.19
N THR A 95 -2.18 -1.00 -0.82
CA THR A 95 -3.41 -1.67 -0.36
C THR A 95 -3.26 -2.37 0.99
N VAL A 96 -2.03 -2.68 1.39
CA VAL A 96 -1.69 -3.41 2.61
C VAL A 96 -1.51 -2.46 3.78
N TRP A 97 -0.76 -1.37 3.60
CA TRP A 97 -0.35 -0.51 4.70
C TRP A 97 -1.13 0.80 4.81
N PHE A 98 -1.73 1.31 3.73
CA PHE A 98 -2.29 2.66 3.72
C PHE A 98 -3.46 2.83 4.69
N ALA A 99 -4.44 1.92 4.70
CA ALA A 99 -5.57 2.01 5.61
C ALA A 99 -5.12 1.93 7.09
N GLY A 100 -4.09 1.13 7.39
CA GLY A 100 -3.51 0.98 8.72
C GLY A 100 -2.49 2.05 9.13
N ALA A 101 -2.06 2.91 8.21
CA ALA A 101 -1.07 3.95 8.48
C ALA A 101 -1.65 5.10 9.31
N THR A 102 -0.79 5.73 10.12
CA THR A 102 -1.18 6.90 10.92
C THR A 102 -1.46 8.11 10.01
N VAL A 103 -2.27 9.06 10.50
CA VAL A 103 -2.53 10.31 9.76
C VAL A 103 -1.24 11.06 9.48
N ARG A 104 -0.31 11.08 10.45
CA ARG A 104 1.02 11.68 10.32
C ARG A 104 1.79 11.06 9.15
N ASP A 105 1.82 9.74 9.05
CA ASP A 105 2.57 9.05 7.99
C ASP A 105 1.96 9.28 6.60
N LYS A 106 0.62 9.29 6.52
CA LYS A 106 -0.10 9.64 5.28
C LYS A 106 0.23 11.06 4.82
N GLN A 107 0.26 12.01 5.75
CA GLN A 107 0.63 13.41 5.47
C GLN A 107 2.08 13.52 5.00
N ARG A 108 3.03 12.83 5.66
CA ARG A 108 4.44 12.82 5.25
C ARG A 108 4.61 12.34 3.80
N LEU A 109 3.91 11.28 3.40
CA LEU A 109 3.92 10.79 2.03
C LEU A 109 3.23 11.76 1.07
N GLN A 110 2.11 12.36 1.46
CA GLN A 110 1.42 13.35 0.64
C GLN A 110 2.29 14.59 0.40
N CYS A 111 3.10 15.03 1.35
CA CYS A 111 4.06 16.11 1.14
C CYS A 111 5.06 15.80 0.02
N ILE A 112 5.51 14.55 -0.08
CA ILE A 112 6.41 14.14 -1.17
C ILE A 112 5.70 14.16 -2.51
N VAL A 113 4.42 13.74 -2.55
CA VAL A 113 3.59 13.84 -3.76
C VAL A 113 3.46 15.31 -4.17
N ARG A 114 3.16 16.23 -3.25
CA ARG A 114 3.09 17.67 -3.54
C ARG A 114 4.42 18.23 -4.04
N SER A 115 5.53 17.86 -3.40
CA SER A 115 6.86 18.25 -3.90
C SER A 115 7.14 17.70 -5.30
N ALA A 116 6.61 16.51 -5.63
CA ALA A 116 6.70 15.98 -6.98
C ALA A 116 5.84 16.77 -7.97
N GLU A 117 4.61 17.16 -7.59
CA GLU A 117 3.76 18.05 -8.38
C GLU A 117 4.47 19.36 -8.72
N GLU A 118 5.13 20.00 -7.74
CA GLU A 118 5.89 21.24 -7.95
C GLU A 118 7.09 21.07 -8.89
N VAL A 119 7.77 19.93 -8.83
CA VAL A 119 8.91 19.64 -9.70
C VAL A 119 8.47 19.34 -11.13
N ILE A 120 7.36 18.62 -11.28
CA ILE A 120 6.80 18.19 -12.58
C ILE A 120 5.98 19.31 -13.23
N GLY A 121 5.36 20.20 -12.45
CA GLY A 121 4.47 21.25 -12.93
C GLY A 121 3.08 20.73 -13.35
N ARG A 122 2.65 19.56 -12.86
CA ARG A 122 1.34 18.95 -13.15
C ARG A 122 0.70 18.44 -11.87
N SER A 123 -0.63 18.40 -11.84
CA SER A 123 -1.37 17.77 -10.74
C SER A 123 -1.17 16.25 -10.78
N LEU A 124 -0.85 15.68 -9.63
CA LEU A 124 -0.74 14.24 -9.40
C LEU A 124 -1.95 13.78 -8.58
N PRO A 125 -2.40 12.52 -8.75
CA PRO A 125 -3.45 11.97 -7.92
C PRO A 125 -3.01 11.96 -6.46
N SER A 126 -3.95 12.26 -5.55
CA SER A 126 -3.66 12.19 -4.12
C SER A 126 -3.32 10.76 -3.70
N LEU A 127 -2.58 10.62 -2.59
CA LEU A 127 -2.26 9.31 -2.06
C LEU A 127 -3.53 8.50 -1.71
N GLN A 128 -4.60 9.18 -1.31
CA GLN A 128 -5.91 8.59 -1.07
C GLN A 128 -6.53 8.05 -2.35
N ASP A 129 -6.51 8.82 -3.44
CA ASP A 129 -7.09 8.38 -4.72
C ASP A 129 -6.32 7.19 -5.30
N LEU A 130 -4.99 7.22 -5.19
CA LEU A 130 -4.14 6.09 -5.56
C LEU A 130 -4.49 4.83 -4.77
N TYR A 131 -4.69 4.96 -3.47
CA TYR A 131 -5.13 3.86 -2.62
C TYR A 131 -6.50 3.33 -3.04
N VAL A 132 -7.49 4.21 -3.22
CA VAL A 132 -8.87 3.83 -3.58
C VAL A 132 -8.90 3.12 -4.93
N ALA A 133 -8.26 3.70 -5.95
CA ALA A 133 -8.20 3.12 -7.29
C ALA A 133 -7.58 1.72 -7.27
N ARG A 134 -6.52 1.52 -6.49
CA ARG A 134 -5.79 0.25 -6.40
C ARG A 134 -6.51 -0.78 -5.55
N ALA A 135 -7.13 -0.36 -4.45
CA ALA A 135 -7.95 -1.23 -3.61
C ALA A 135 -9.15 -1.76 -4.41
N ARG A 136 -9.84 -0.88 -5.16
CA ARG A 136 -10.93 -1.26 -6.05
C ARG A 136 -10.48 -2.19 -7.17
N GLY A 137 -9.41 -1.84 -7.89
CA GLY A 137 -8.89 -2.68 -8.97
C GLY A 137 -8.47 -4.07 -8.48
N ARG A 138 -7.86 -4.17 -7.29
CA ARG A 138 -7.49 -5.45 -6.69
C ARG A 138 -8.72 -6.24 -6.24
N ALA A 139 -9.67 -5.60 -5.56
CA ALA A 139 -10.90 -6.24 -5.14
C ALA A 139 -11.72 -6.74 -6.33
N GLY A 140 -11.85 -5.92 -7.39
CA GLY A 140 -12.53 -6.30 -8.62
C GLY A 140 -11.92 -7.54 -9.28
N ARG A 141 -10.58 -7.66 -9.32
CA ARG A 141 -9.92 -8.88 -9.82
C ARG A 141 -10.21 -10.11 -8.98
N ILE A 142 -10.26 -9.98 -7.65
CA ILE A 142 -10.58 -11.08 -6.74
C ILE A 142 -12.05 -11.50 -6.89
N THR A 143 -12.97 -10.53 -7.01
CA THR A 143 -14.39 -10.80 -7.21
C THR A 143 -14.66 -11.39 -8.59
N ALA A 144 -13.88 -11.04 -9.61
CA ALA A 144 -14.01 -11.57 -10.96
C ALA A 144 -13.44 -12.98 -11.15
N ASP A 145 -12.59 -13.45 -10.23
CA ASP A 145 -11.94 -14.77 -10.28
C ASP A 145 -12.56 -15.72 -9.23
N PRO A 146 -13.46 -16.66 -9.62
CA PRO A 146 -14.06 -17.62 -8.70
C PRO A 146 -13.05 -18.59 -8.07
N CYS A 147 -11.90 -18.83 -8.73
CA CYS A 147 -10.86 -19.72 -8.23
C CYS A 147 -9.94 -19.03 -7.21
N HIS A 148 -10.06 -17.71 -7.03
CA HIS A 148 -9.23 -16.98 -6.10
C HIS A 148 -9.54 -17.41 -4.65
N PRO A 149 -8.53 -17.71 -3.81
CA PRO A 149 -8.76 -18.21 -2.45
C PRO A 149 -9.53 -17.23 -1.55
N ALA A 150 -9.44 -15.93 -1.85
CA ALA A 150 -10.16 -14.88 -1.16
C ALA A 150 -11.48 -14.46 -1.83
N HIS A 151 -11.92 -15.13 -2.90
CA HIS A 151 -13.18 -14.82 -3.60
C HIS A 151 -14.37 -14.85 -2.63
N GLY A 152 -14.43 -15.87 -1.78
CA GLY A 152 -15.49 -16.03 -0.78
C GLY A 152 -15.57 -14.92 0.29
N LEU A 153 -14.58 -14.03 0.38
CA LEU A 153 -14.63 -12.84 1.24
C LEU A 153 -15.42 -11.68 0.62
N PHE A 154 -15.63 -11.69 -0.70
CA PHE A 154 -16.42 -10.71 -1.44
C PHE A 154 -17.75 -11.33 -1.87
N GLN A 155 -18.71 -11.37 -0.94
CA GLN A 155 -20.05 -11.91 -1.21
C GLN A 155 -21.04 -10.79 -1.50
N SER A 156 -21.65 -10.80 -2.69
CA SER A 156 -22.75 -9.87 -2.99
C SER A 156 -23.97 -10.15 -2.12
N LEU A 157 -24.68 -9.10 -1.71
CA LEU A 157 -26.01 -9.19 -1.10
C LEU A 157 -27.04 -9.64 -2.15
N PRO A 158 -28.22 -10.16 -1.75
CA PRO A 158 -29.27 -10.59 -2.68
C PRO A 158 -29.69 -9.51 -3.69
N SER A 159 -29.56 -8.22 -3.33
CA SER A 159 -29.84 -7.11 -4.23
C SER A 159 -28.82 -6.92 -5.35
N GLY A 160 -27.66 -7.60 -5.31
CA GLY A 160 -26.55 -7.48 -6.26
C GLY A 160 -25.79 -6.15 -6.21
N ARG A 161 -26.29 -5.14 -5.50
CA ARG A 161 -25.74 -3.77 -5.48
C ARG A 161 -24.57 -3.55 -4.52
N ARG A 162 -24.43 -4.40 -3.50
CA ARG A 162 -23.46 -4.22 -2.42
C ARG A 162 -22.82 -5.53 -2.02
N GLN A 163 -21.59 -5.46 -1.56
CA GLN A 163 -20.84 -6.54 -0.93
C GLN A 163 -21.22 -6.64 0.56
N ARG A 164 -21.29 -7.86 1.06
CA ARG A 164 -21.52 -8.19 2.47
C ARG A 164 -20.35 -7.66 3.29
N SER A 165 -20.65 -6.81 4.26
CA SER A 165 -19.64 -6.23 5.15
C SER A 165 -18.95 -7.30 5.99
N ILE A 166 -17.62 -7.25 6.07
CA ILE A 166 -16.84 -8.12 6.95
C ILE A 166 -16.93 -7.58 8.38
N ARG A 167 -17.37 -8.43 9.33
CA ARG A 167 -17.45 -8.04 10.74
C ARG A 167 -16.06 -7.87 11.32
N THR A 168 -15.73 -6.65 11.75
CA THR A 168 -14.44 -6.32 12.37
C THR A 168 -14.62 -5.88 13.82
N ARG A 169 -13.79 -6.40 14.73
CA ARG A 169 -13.84 -6.07 16.17
C ARG A 169 -12.79 -5.06 16.62
N THR A 170 -11.76 -4.83 15.80
CA THR A 170 -10.65 -3.92 16.10
C THR A 170 -10.47 -2.94 14.96
N SER A 171 -9.99 -1.73 15.26
CA SER A 171 -9.59 -0.75 14.24
C SER A 171 -8.53 -1.33 13.31
N ARG A 172 -7.60 -2.12 13.86
CA ARG A 172 -6.57 -2.82 13.09
C ARG A 172 -7.16 -3.74 12.02
N HIS A 173 -8.14 -4.60 12.37
CA HIS A 173 -8.77 -5.47 11.39
C HIS A 173 -9.62 -4.67 10.40
N LYS A 174 -10.36 -3.65 10.86
CA LYS A 174 -11.13 -2.75 9.99
C LYS A 174 -10.26 -2.06 8.94
N ASN A 175 -9.03 -1.72 9.31
CA ASN A 175 -8.06 -1.04 8.47
C ASN A 175 -7.18 -1.99 7.65
N SER A 176 -7.46 -3.29 7.64
CA SER A 176 -6.79 -4.22 6.72
C SER A 176 -7.43 -4.18 5.34
N PHE A 177 -6.78 -4.82 4.36
CA PHE A 177 -7.20 -4.77 2.96
C PHE A 177 -8.66 -5.20 2.74
N PHE A 178 -9.09 -6.37 3.22
CA PHE A 178 -10.40 -6.91 2.86
C PHE A 178 -11.58 -6.09 3.39
N PRO A 179 -11.67 -5.75 4.70
CA PRO A 179 -12.80 -4.97 5.20
C PRO A 179 -12.83 -3.57 4.62
N SER A 180 -11.65 -2.96 4.39
CA SER A 180 -11.55 -1.64 3.78
C SER A 180 -11.96 -1.66 2.31
N ALA A 181 -11.52 -2.67 1.54
CA ALA A 181 -11.89 -2.84 0.14
C ALA A 181 -13.39 -3.08 -0.05
N VAL A 182 -14.01 -3.92 0.80
CA VAL A 182 -15.47 -4.11 0.81
C VAL A 182 -16.20 -2.80 1.10
N GLY A 183 -15.70 -2.00 2.04
CA GLY A 183 -16.21 -0.65 2.29
C GLY A 183 -16.16 0.24 1.06
N LEU A 184 -15.01 0.28 0.37
CA LEU A 184 -14.81 1.10 -0.84
C LEU A 184 -15.66 0.69 -2.05
N LEU A 185 -16.05 -0.60 -2.13
CA LEU A 185 -16.97 -1.14 -3.13
C LEU A 185 -18.44 -0.89 -2.79
N ASN A 186 -18.75 -0.61 -1.53
CA ASN A 186 -20.12 -0.30 -1.08
C ASN A 186 -20.45 1.20 -1.14
N THR A 187 -19.42 2.05 -1.23
CA THR A 187 -19.56 3.50 -1.35
C THR A 187 -19.45 4.01 -2.79
N SER A 188 -19.37 3.10 -3.78
CA SER A 188 -19.44 3.42 -5.21
C SER A 188 -20.87 3.46 -5.72
#